data_AF-A0A6A7KLC3-F1
#
_entry.id   AF-A0A6A7KLC3-F1
#
_cell.length_a   1.000
_cell.length_b   1.000
_cell.length_c   1.000
_cell.angle_alpha   90.00
_cell.angle_beta   90.00
_cell.angle_gamma   90.00
#
_symmetry.space_group_name_H-M   'P 1'
#
loop_
_entity.id
_entity.type
_entity.pdbx_description
1 polymer ?
#
loop_
_entity_poly.entity_id
_entity_poly.type
_entity_poly.pdbx_seq_one_letter_code
_entity_poly.pdbx_strand_id
1 'polypeptide(L)'
;MLCPVAAFAQDRGDLNRLEGEIKTQRSREAELTRKSQTLAAELAELRQRAIGAARATQDSESLLTRLERKLRETQDDLRQQEEALAQRRQQIGGTLIALERLSRNPPRALLLSPNKPMDVVRQAMLLRTSLPIIQDRAETLREGVAELAATRDDIDRQLEELKGASDLYTDQRGMLDGLIDRKADLLQDTETERKRTAQRLKRLTREAETLKDLFARLEAERPAPPPAAPAESGHAEALPAPKEEQTASLTAPRPNALRQFPVQGPITLPVRGELSRQYGENTPYGNTAKGITIETRAAARVVAPYDGKVVFAGPFRGYGQILIIEHGGGYHTLLSGMERVDTSVGQWLLAGEPVGVMAKPGGANPRLYFELRREGQPINPLPWFAEYRGRERG
;
A
#
# COMPACT_ATOMS: atom_id res chain seq x y z
N MET A 1 34.36 10.91 69.85
CA MET A 1 34.77 11.46 68.55
C MET A 1 35.28 10.31 67.69
N LEU A 2 34.40 9.74 66.85
CA LEU A 2 34.78 8.72 65.87
C LEU A 2 35.18 9.41 64.57
N CYS A 3 36.20 8.85 63.91
CA CYS A 3 37.00 9.46 62.85
C CYS A 3 36.20 9.80 61.56
N PRO A 4 36.33 11.01 60.99
CA PRO A 4 35.81 11.34 59.65
C PRO A 4 36.63 10.71 58.51
N VAL A 5 37.80 10.12 58.80
CA VAL A 5 38.72 9.54 57.81
C VAL A 5 38.20 8.22 57.22
N ALA A 6 37.42 7.44 57.98
CA ALA A 6 36.88 6.15 57.52
C ALA A 6 35.76 6.33 56.48
N ALA A 7 34.89 7.34 56.65
CA ALA A 7 33.84 7.67 55.68
C ALA A 7 34.44 8.13 54.33
N PHE A 8 35.50 8.95 54.37
CA PHE A 8 36.22 9.43 53.18
C PHE A 8 36.86 8.32 52.32
N ALA A 9 37.31 7.22 52.95
CA ALA A 9 37.88 6.08 52.24
C ALA A 9 36.81 5.22 51.57
N GLN A 10 35.64 5.11 52.21
CA GLN A 10 34.48 4.38 51.70
C GLN A 10 33.87 5.11 50.49
N ASP A 11 33.70 6.44 50.58
CA ASP A 11 33.16 7.25 49.49
C ASP A 11 34.10 7.34 48.27
N ARG A 12 35.43 7.32 48.46
CA ARG A 12 36.40 7.18 47.35
C ARG A 12 36.34 5.82 46.67
N GLY A 13 36.06 4.75 47.43
CA GLY A 13 35.82 3.41 46.89
C GLY A 13 34.56 3.37 46.03
N ASP A 14 33.52 4.09 46.44
CA ASP A 14 32.27 4.19 45.70
C ASP A 14 32.40 5.05 44.44
N LEU A 15 33.20 6.13 44.45
CA LEU A 15 33.54 6.90 43.24
C LEU A 15 34.27 6.04 42.20
N ASN A 16 35.28 5.25 42.63
CA ASN A 16 36.00 4.34 41.73
C ASN A 16 35.11 3.23 41.17
N ARG A 17 34.14 2.73 41.95
CA ARG A 17 33.10 1.81 41.45
C ARG A 17 32.22 2.48 40.41
N LEU A 18 31.76 3.70 40.67
CA LEU A 18 30.91 4.46 39.76
C LEU A 18 31.63 4.78 38.45
N GLU A 19 32.92 5.13 38.50
CA GLU A 19 33.76 5.31 37.31
C GLU A 19 33.96 4.01 36.53
N GLY A 20 34.13 2.89 37.24
CA GLY A 20 34.11 1.55 36.66
C GLY A 20 32.79 1.22 35.96
N GLU A 21 31.66 1.53 36.60
CA GLU A 21 30.33 1.37 36.02
C GLU A 21 30.13 2.26 34.79
N ILE A 22 30.52 3.53 34.84
CA ILE A 22 30.47 4.43 33.68
C ILE A 22 31.33 3.88 32.53
N LYS A 23 32.53 3.35 32.82
CA LYS A 23 33.39 2.75 31.79
C LYS A 23 32.73 1.52 31.15
N THR A 24 32.11 0.64 31.94
CA THR A 24 31.39 -0.53 31.41
C THR A 24 30.13 -0.15 30.62
N GLN A 25 29.42 0.91 31.03
CA GLN A 25 28.29 1.43 30.28
C GLN A 25 28.74 2.07 28.96
N ARG A 26 29.84 2.84 28.95
CA ARG A 26 30.43 3.38 27.72
C ARG A 26 30.89 2.29 26.75
N SER A 27 31.48 1.20 27.23
CA SER A 27 31.81 0.06 26.36
C SER A 27 30.55 -0.61 25.80
N ARG A 28 29.49 -0.71 26.61
CA ARG A 28 28.20 -1.26 26.18
C ARG A 28 27.49 -0.36 25.17
N GLU A 29 27.62 0.95 25.30
CA GLU A 29 27.17 1.94 24.31
C GLU A 29 27.94 1.82 22.99
N ALA A 30 29.27 1.64 23.04
CA ALA A 30 30.08 1.40 21.85
C ALA A 30 29.68 0.06 21.16
N GLU A 31 29.36 -0.98 21.94
CA GLU A 31 28.86 -2.25 21.42
C GLU A 31 27.46 -2.10 20.80
N LEU A 32 26.55 -1.36 21.45
CA LEU A 32 25.23 -1.02 20.92
C LEU A 32 25.33 -0.19 19.64
N THR A 33 26.34 0.67 19.52
CA THR A 33 26.61 1.44 18.32
C THR A 33 27.07 0.54 17.17
N ARG A 34 27.89 -0.48 17.43
CA ARG A 34 28.25 -1.48 16.42
C ARG A 34 27.04 -2.34 16.04
N LYS A 35 26.23 -2.77 17.02
CA LYS A 35 24.99 -3.50 16.79
C LYS A 35 23.98 -2.70 15.98
N SER A 36 23.89 -1.38 16.18
CA SER A 36 23.00 -0.52 15.39
C SER A 36 23.43 -0.41 13.93
N GLN A 37 24.74 -0.45 13.64
CA GLN A 37 25.24 -0.50 12.27
C GLN A 37 24.90 -1.83 11.58
N THR A 38 25.05 -2.96 12.26
CA THR A 38 24.66 -4.27 11.70
C THR A 38 23.15 -4.38 11.51
N LEU A 39 22.36 -3.89 12.48
CA LEU A 39 20.91 -3.82 12.38
C LEU A 39 20.46 -2.89 11.25
N ALA A 40 21.16 -1.77 11.02
CA ALA A 40 20.86 -0.87 9.91
C ALA A 40 21.05 -1.57 8.55
N ALA A 41 22.06 -2.43 8.41
CA ALA A 41 22.27 -3.23 7.21
C ALA A 41 21.15 -4.28 7.02
N GLU A 42 20.78 -5.00 8.08
CA GLU A 42 19.67 -5.96 8.06
C GLU A 42 18.33 -5.30 7.72
N LEU A 43 18.04 -4.14 8.32
CA LEU A 43 16.86 -3.33 8.01
C LEU A 43 16.85 -2.83 6.57
N ALA A 44 18.01 -2.45 6.03
CA ALA A 44 18.12 -2.02 4.64
C ALA A 44 17.81 -3.17 3.67
N GLU A 45 18.30 -4.38 3.97
CA GLU A 45 18.01 -5.60 3.20
C GLU A 45 16.53 -5.99 3.28
N LEU A 46 15.96 -6.03 4.48
CA LEU A 46 14.53 -6.30 4.69
C LEU A 46 13.66 -5.28 3.96
N ARG A 47 14.05 -4.00 3.97
CA ARG A 47 13.34 -2.96 3.22
C ARG A 47 13.37 -3.22 1.72
N GLN A 48 14.53 -3.55 1.15
CA GLN A 48 14.61 -3.86 -0.29
C GLN A 48 13.77 -5.08 -0.67
N ARG A 49 13.77 -6.12 0.18
CA ARG A 49 12.89 -7.28 0.01
C ARG A 49 11.42 -6.89 0.09
N ALA A 50 11.04 -6.06 1.05
CA ALA A 50 9.66 -5.58 1.21
C ALA A 50 9.20 -4.72 0.02
N ILE A 51 10.06 -3.87 -0.54
CA ILE A 51 9.76 -3.10 -1.77
C ILE A 51 9.54 -4.04 -2.96
N GLY A 52 10.42 -5.04 -3.14
CA GLY A 52 10.27 -6.04 -4.20
C GLY A 52 8.99 -6.86 -4.06
N ALA A 53 8.70 -7.34 -2.85
CA ALA A 53 7.48 -8.08 -2.54
C ALA A 53 6.23 -7.21 -2.72
N ALA A 54 6.23 -5.96 -2.26
CA ALA A 54 5.10 -5.05 -2.44
C ALA A 54 4.81 -4.76 -3.92
N ARG A 55 5.85 -4.60 -4.74
CA ARG A 55 5.70 -4.48 -6.19
C ARG A 55 5.08 -5.75 -6.80
N ALA A 56 5.59 -6.92 -6.44
CA ALA A 56 5.03 -8.19 -6.92
C ALA A 56 3.55 -8.35 -6.52
N THR A 57 3.20 -7.99 -5.27
CA THR A 57 1.81 -7.97 -4.80
C THR A 57 0.96 -7.03 -5.65
N GLN A 58 1.38 -5.79 -5.88
CA GLN A 58 0.64 -4.83 -6.72
C GLN A 58 0.48 -5.31 -8.18
N ASP A 59 1.49 -5.97 -8.74
CA ASP A 59 1.41 -6.51 -10.09
C ASP A 59 0.41 -7.70 -10.16
N SER A 60 0.39 -8.57 -9.14
CA SER A 60 -0.62 -9.63 -8.97
C SER A 60 -2.03 -9.07 -8.74
N GLU A 61 -2.18 -7.98 -7.99
CA GLU A 61 -3.46 -7.27 -7.83
C GLU A 61 -4.00 -6.80 -9.18
N SER A 62 -3.13 -6.20 -10.00
CA SER A 62 -3.47 -5.71 -11.34
C SER A 62 -3.82 -6.85 -12.30
N LEU A 63 -3.13 -7.99 -12.19
CA LEU A 63 -3.46 -9.19 -12.96
C LEU A 63 -4.84 -9.72 -12.60
N LEU A 64 -5.12 -9.87 -11.30
CA LEU A 64 -6.41 -10.36 -10.83
C LEU A 64 -7.58 -9.46 -11.26
N THR A 65 -7.44 -8.14 -11.14
CA THR A 65 -8.47 -7.20 -11.63
C THR A 65 -8.72 -7.35 -13.13
N ARG A 66 -7.68 -7.59 -13.94
CA ARG A 66 -7.84 -7.83 -15.39
C ARG A 66 -8.53 -9.15 -15.68
N LEU A 67 -8.15 -10.24 -14.99
CA LEU A 67 -8.77 -11.56 -15.15
C LEU A 67 -10.24 -11.54 -14.73
N GLU A 68 -10.57 -10.94 -13.57
CA GLU A 68 -11.94 -10.76 -13.11
C GLU A 68 -12.79 -9.96 -14.10
N ARG A 69 -12.23 -8.90 -14.70
CA ARG A 69 -12.93 -8.11 -15.72
C ARG A 69 -13.17 -8.94 -16.99
N LYS A 70 -12.16 -9.64 -17.48
CA LYS A 70 -12.29 -10.51 -18.67
C LYS A 70 -13.33 -11.59 -18.44
N LEU A 71 -13.33 -12.23 -17.27
CA LEU A 71 -14.31 -13.24 -16.90
C LEU A 71 -15.73 -12.68 -16.88
N ARG A 72 -15.94 -11.48 -16.33
CA ARG A 72 -17.24 -10.80 -16.39
C ARG A 72 -17.68 -10.54 -17.82
N GLU A 73 -16.79 -10.03 -18.67
CA GLU A 73 -17.07 -9.80 -20.10
C GLU A 73 -17.49 -11.11 -20.80
N THR A 74 -16.74 -12.20 -20.62
CA THR A 74 -17.07 -13.51 -21.22
C THR A 74 -18.38 -14.11 -20.66
N GLN A 75 -18.66 -13.92 -19.38
CA GLN A 75 -19.94 -14.33 -18.78
C GLN A 75 -21.12 -13.53 -19.33
N ASP A 76 -20.93 -12.24 -19.60
CA ASP A 76 -21.95 -11.39 -20.19
C ASP A 76 -22.22 -11.81 -21.64
N ASP A 77 -21.17 -12.13 -22.41
CA ASP A 77 -21.27 -12.68 -23.76
C ASP A 77 -22.01 -14.02 -23.78
N LEU A 78 -21.70 -14.92 -22.83
CA LEU A 78 -22.42 -16.19 -22.69
C LEU A 78 -23.92 -15.98 -22.46
N ARG A 79 -24.30 -15.04 -21.58
CA ARG A 79 -25.72 -14.73 -21.33
C ARG A 79 -26.41 -14.23 -22.60
N GLN A 80 -25.76 -13.35 -23.37
CA GLN A 80 -26.30 -12.87 -24.65
C GLN A 80 -26.44 -13.99 -25.69
N GLN A 81 -25.46 -14.91 -25.77
CA GLN A 81 -25.53 -16.08 -26.65
C GLN A 81 -26.69 -17.02 -26.27
N GLU A 82 -26.89 -17.28 -24.97
CA GLU A 82 -28.00 -18.09 -24.47
C GLU A 82 -29.37 -17.48 -24.81
N GLU A 83 -29.53 -16.17 -24.64
CA GLU A 83 -30.75 -15.45 -25.02
C GLU A 83 -31.00 -15.51 -26.53
N ALA A 84 -29.96 -15.30 -27.35
CA ALA A 84 -30.06 -15.38 -28.80
C ALA A 84 -30.46 -16.77 -29.29
N LEU A 85 -29.86 -17.82 -28.70
CA LEU A 85 -30.21 -19.21 -29.01
C LEU A 85 -31.63 -19.57 -28.58
N ALA A 86 -32.09 -19.07 -27.43
CA ALA A 86 -33.46 -19.27 -26.96
C ALA A 86 -34.48 -18.65 -27.94
N GLN A 87 -34.23 -17.43 -28.40
CA GLN A 87 -35.07 -16.76 -29.41
C GLN A 87 -35.11 -17.54 -30.74
N ARG A 88 -33.95 -17.98 -31.24
CA ARG A 88 -33.85 -18.78 -32.47
C ARG A 88 -34.57 -20.12 -32.35
N ARG A 89 -34.43 -20.81 -31.21
CA ARG A 89 -35.15 -22.06 -30.93
C ARG A 89 -36.66 -21.86 -30.96
N GLN A 90 -37.18 -20.76 -30.40
CA GLN A 90 -38.60 -20.43 -30.43
C GLN A 90 -39.10 -20.20 -31.86
N GLN A 91 -38.33 -19.47 -32.68
CA GLN A 91 -38.67 -19.24 -34.10
C GLN A 91 -38.71 -20.55 -34.90
N ILE A 92 -37.70 -21.42 -34.74
CA ILE A 92 -37.65 -22.72 -35.43
C ILE A 92 -38.80 -23.61 -34.96
N GLY A 93 -39.04 -23.71 -33.66
CA GLY A 93 -40.15 -24.49 -33.09
C GLY A 93 -41.51 -24.06 -33.66
N GLY A 94 -41.75 -22.74 -33.76
CA GLY A 94 -42.96 -22.20 -34.38
C GLY A 94 -43.11 -22.63 -35.85
N THR A 95 -42.03 -22.57 -36.63
CA THR A 95 -42.06 -23.02 -38.04
C THR A 95 -42.29 -24.52 -38.17
N LEU A 96 -41.63 -25.35 -37.35
CA LEU A 96 -41.77 -26.80 -37.40
C LEU A 96 -43.18 -27.25 -37.02
N ILE A 97 -43.79 -26.65 -36.00
CA ILE A 97 -45.18 -26.93 -35.61
C ILE A 97 -46.14 -26.53 -36.73
N ALA A 98 -45.89 -25.41 -37.41
CA ALA A 98 -46.71 -24.99 -38.55
C ALA A 98 -46.59 -25.96 -39.73
N LEU A 99 -45.37 -26.43 -40.04
CA LEU A 99 -45.12 -27.45 -41.07
C LEU A 99 -45.74 -28.81 -40.71
N GLU A 100 -45.63 -29.26 -39.46
CA GLU A 100 -46.24 -30.50 -38.97
C GLU A 100 -47.77 -30.43 -39.05
N ARG A 101 -48.38 -29.32 -38.63
CA ARG A 101 -49.83 -29.09 -38.75
C ARG A 101 -50.29 -29.10 -40.19
N LEU A 102 -49.55 -28.45 -41.10
CA LEU A 102 -49.85 -28.44 -42.53
C LEU A 102 -49.76 -29.85 -43.13
N SER A 103 -48.77 -30.65 -42.73
CA SER A 103 -48.58 -32.02 -43.20
C SER A 103 -49.64 -32.99 -42.64
N ARG A 104 -50.07 -32.83 -41.38
CA ARG A 104 -51.00 -33.76 -40.72
C ARG A 104 -52.47 -33.40 -40.90
N ASN A 105 -52.79 -32.12 -41.04
CA ASN A 105 -54.16 -31.66 -41.17
C ASN A 105 -54.21 -30.44 -42.11
N PRO A 106 -54.05 -30.65 -43.42
CA PRO A 106 -54.15 -29.56 -44.38
C PRO A 106 -55.54 -28.91 -44.23
N PRO A 107 -55.64 -27.57 -44.11
CA PRO A 107 -56.92 -26.87 -43.98
C PRO A 107 -57.95 -27.43 -44.95
N ARG A 108 -59.18 -27.72 -44.51
CA ARG A 108 -60.21 -28.38 -45.36
C ARG A 108 -60.48 -27.66 -46.69
N ALA A 109 -60.16 -26.37 -46.81
CA ALA A 109 -60.15 -25.62 -48.08
C ALA A 109 -59.16 -26.18 -49.13
N LEU A 110 -58.09 -26.84 -48.71
CA LEU A 110 -57.11 -27.54 -49.56
C LEU A 110 -57.55 -28.95 -49.99
N LEU A 111 -58.42 -29.60 -49.21
CA LEU A 111 -58.95 -30.94 -49.51
C LEU A 111 -60.19 -30.92 -50.40
N LEU A 112 -60.91 -29.79 -50.46
CA LEU A 112 -62.17 -29.63 -51.20
C LEU A 112 -62.01 -28.91 -52.55
N SER A 113 -60.78 -28.59 -52.96
CA SER A 113 -60.52 -28.06 -54.31
C SER A 113 -60.33 -29.23 -55.28
N PRO A 114 -61.16 -29.40 -56.33
CA PRO A 114 -61.01 -30.47 -57.30
C PRO A 114 -59.69 -30.27 -58.07
N ASN A 115 -58.70 -31.10 -57.73
CA ASN A 115 -57.42 -31.35 -58.42
C ASN A 115 -57.14 -30.47 -59.65
N LYS A 116 -56.41 -29.36 -59.46
CA LYS A 116 -55.55 -28.81 -60.51
C LYS A 116 -54.12 -29.25 -60.22
N PRO A 117 -53.43 -29.96 -61.15
CA PRO A 117 -52.02 -30.36 -61.01
C PRO A 117 -51.09 -29.21 -60.58
N MET A 118 -51.46 -27.98 -60.94
CA MET A 118 -50.71 -26.76 -60.63
C MET A 118 -50.59 -26.43 -59.14
N ASP A 119 -51.56 -26.81 -58.29
CA ASP A 119 -51.51 -26.47 -56.87
C ASP A 119 -50.57 -27.40 -56.09
N VAL A 120 -50.43 -28.66 -56.52
CA VAL A 120 -49.42 -29.60 -56.03
C VAL A 120 -48.01 -29.13 -56.41
N VAL A 121 -47.84 -28.61 -57.63
CA VAL A 121 -46.57 -28.02 -58.09
C VAL A 121 -46.21 -26.77 -57.30
N ARG A 122 -47.18 -25.89 -57.00
CA ARG A 122 -46.96 -24.72 -56.13
C ARG A 122 -46.55 -25.11 -54.71
N GLN A 123 -47.18 -26.14 -54.14
CA GLN A 123 -46.82 -26.66 -52.82
C GLN A 123 -45.40 -27.25 -52.82
N ALA A 124 -45.05 -28.04 -53.83
CA ALA A 124 -43.70 -28.57 -53.98
C ALA A 124 -42.67 -27.46 -54.20
N MET A 125 -43.02 -26.40 -54.93
CA MET A 125 -42.18 -25.21 -55.09
C MET A 125 -41.98 -24.48 -53.75
N LEU A 126 -43.03 -24.23 -52.97
CA LEU A 126 -42.94 -23.54 -51.67
C LEU A 126 -42.12 -24.34 -50.64
N LEU A 127 -42.27 -25.67 -50.63
CA LEU A 127 -41.43 -26.56 -49.82
C LEU A 127 -39.97 -26.54 -50.28
N ARG A 128 -39.72 -26.60 -51.61
CA ARG A 128 -38.38 -26.54 -52.20
C ARG A 128 -37.69 -25.19 -51.93
N THR A 129 -38.42 -24.08 -51.85
CA THR A 129 -37.85 -22.77 -51.47
C THR A 129 -37.61 -22.63 -49.97
N SER A 130 -38.41 -23.30 -49.13
CA SER A 130 -38.32 -23.19 -47.66
C SER A 130 -37.31 -24.15 -47.04
N LEU A 131 -37.07 -25.31 -47.67
CA LEU A 131 -36.15 -26.33 -47.16
C LEU A 131 -34.71 -25.81 -47.01
N PRO A 132 -34.11 -25.08 -47.97
CA PRO A 132 -32.78 -24.49 -47.79
C PRO A 132 -32.73 -23.51 -46.63
N ILE A 133 -33.79 -22.72 -46.41
CA ILE A 133 -33.87 -21.76 -45.30
C ILE A 133 -33.90 -22.49 -43.94
N ILE A 134 -34.59 -23.63 -43.86
CA ILE A 134 -34.64 -24.44 -42.63
C ILE A 134 -33.28 -25.12 -42.39
N GLN A 135 -32.64 -25.62 -43.45
CA GLN A 135 -31.31 -26.23 -43.36
C GLN A 135 -30.26 -25.21 -42.91
N ASP A 136 -30.22 -24.02 -43.52
CA ASP A 136 -29.34 -22.91 -43.15
C ASP A 136 -29.53 -22.49 -41.68
N ARG A 137 -30.79 -22.35 -41.24
CA ARG A 137 -31.10 -22.06 -39.83
C ARG A 137 -30.68 -23.17 -38.88
N ALA A 138 -30.82 -24.44 -39.27
CA ALA A 138 -30.40 -25.57 -38.46
C ALA A 138 -28.87 -25.63 -38.33
N GLU A 139 -28.14 -25.34 -39.41
CA GLU A 139 -26.68 -25.25 -39.38
C GLU A 139 -26.22 -24.09 -38.51
N THR A 140 -26.80 -22.89 -38.69
CA THR A 140 -26.48 -21.74 -37.83
C THR A 140 -26.78 -22.02 -36.35
N LEU A 141 -27.85 -22.76 -36.04
CA LEU A 141 -28.15 -23.17 -34.67
C LEU A 141 -27.10 -24.14 -34.11
N ARG A 142 -26.66 -25.10 -34.94
CA ARG A 142 -25.61 -26.04 -34.59
C ARG A 142 -24.29 -25.32 -34.30
N GLU A 143 -23.91 -24.36 -35.16
CA GLU A 143 -22.74 -23.51 -34.97
C GLU A 143 -22.84 -22.72 -33.66
N GLY A 144 -23.99 -22.07 -33.39
CA GLY A 144 -24.18 -21.32 -32.15
C GLY A 144 -24.13 -22.18 -30.88
N VAL A 145 -24.58 -23.45 -30.93
CA VAL A 145 -24.42 -24.39 -29.81
C VAL A 145 -22.96 -24.78 -29.60
N ALA A 146 -22.19 -24.95 -30.68
CA ALA A 146 -20.76 -25.25 -30.60
C ALA A 146 -19.97 -24.05 -30.05
N GLU A 147 -20.29 -22.83 -30.49
CA GLU A 147 -19.72 -21.59 -29.94
C GLU A 147 -20.00 -21.47 -28.43
N LEU A 148 -21.25 -21.71 -28.00
CA LEU A 148 -21.62 -21.66 -26.59
C LEU A 148 -20.83 -22.68 -25.75
N ALA A 149 -20.63 -23.90 -26.27
CA ALA A 149 -19.79 -24.90 -25.60
C ALA A 149 -18.33 -24.41 -25.48
N ALA A 150 -17.76 -23.82 -26.53
CA ALA A 150 -16.42 -23.25 -26.52
C ALA A 150 -16.28 -22.08 -25.53
N THR A 151 -17.29 -21.20 -25.44
CA THR A 151 -17.34 -20.10 -24.47
C THR A 151 -17.35 -20.63 -23.03
N ARG A 152 -18.12 -21.70 -22.76
CA ARG A 152 -18.15 -22.35 -21.43
C ARG A 152 -16.80 -22.96 -21.07
N ASP A 153 -16.17 -23.68 -21.99
CA ASP A 153 -14.83 -24.21 -21.78
C ASP A 153 -13.80 -23.09 -21.54
N ASP A 154 -13.97 -21.92 -22.16
CA ASP A 154 -13.12 -20.76 -21.91
C ASP A 154 -13.32 -20.18 -20.51
N ILE A 155 -14.57 -20.08 -20.04
CA ILE A 155 -14.88 -19.68 -18.67
C ILE A 155 -14.22 -20.63 -17.66
N ASP A 156 -14.30 -21.94 -17.88
CA ASP A 156 -13.66 -22.92 -16.98
C ASP A 156 -12.13 -22.75 -16.94
N ARG A 157 -11.48 -22.50 -18.09
CA ARG A 157 -10.05 -22.18 -18.15
C ARG A 157 -9.72 -20.87 -17.41
N GLN A 158 -10.52 -19.83 -17.61
CA GLN A 158 -10.33 -18.54 -16.94
C GLN A 158 -10.53 -18.65 -15.42
N LEU A 159 -11.45 -19.49 -14.95
CA LEU A 159 -11.67 -19.76 -13.53
C LEU A 159 -10.46 -20.46 -12.89
N GLU A 160 -9.85 -21.44 -13.56
CA GLU A 160 -8.63 -22.07 -13.07
C GLU A 160 -7.42 -21.12 -13.08
N GLU A 161 -7.27 -20.29 -14.13
CA GLU A 161 -6.24 -19.24 -14.16
C GLU A 161 -6.42 -18.22 -13.02
N LEU A 162 -7.66 -17.78 -12.79
CA LEU A 162 -8.01 -16.84 -11.73
C LEU A 162 -7.70 -17.44 -10.35
N LYS A 163 -8.04 -18.71 -10.13
CA LYS A 163 -7.76 -19.43 -8.90
C LYS A 163 -6.26 -19.51 -8.64
N GLY A 164 -5.47 -19.96 -9.62
CA GLY A 164 -4.01 -20.02 -9.50
C GLY A 164 -3.38 -18.65 -9.22
N ALA A 165 -3.87 -17.59 -9.86
CA ALA A 165 -3.42 -16.23 -9.60
C ALA A 165 -3.82 -15.73 -8.20
N SER A 166 -5.00 -16.13 -7.70
CA SER A 166 -5.48 -15.78 -6.36
C SER A 166 -4.68 -16.45 -5.24
N ASP A 167 -4.31 -17.72 -5.45
CA ASP A 167 -3.46 -18.47 -4.51
C ASP A 167 -2.07 -17.84 -4.42
N LEU A 168 -1.44 -17.56 -5.58
CA LEU A 168 -0.15 -16.86 -5.64
C LEU A 168 -0.19 -15.48 -4.95
N TYR A 169 -1.25 -14.71 -5.19
CA TYR A 169 -1.44 -13.41 -4.54
C TYR A 169 -1.53 -13.54 -3.01
N THR A 170 -2.24 -14.56 -2.51
CA THR A 170 -2.38 -14.83 -1.08
C THR A 170 -1.04 -15.16 -0.44
N ASP A 171 -0.24 -16.01 -1.10
CA ASP A 171 1.11 -16.37 -0.64
C ASP A 171 2.06 -15.16 -0.61
N GLN A 172 2.09 -14.37 -1.69
CA GLN A 172 2.90 -13.16 -1.77
C GLN A 172 2.52 -12.14 -0.70
N ARG A 173 1.22 -11.98 -0.44
CA ARG A 173 0.71 -11.11 0.61
C ARG A 173 1.14 -11.59 1.99
N GLY A 174 1.03 -12.89 2.28
CA GLY A 174 1.49 -13.47 3.54
C GLY A 174 2.98 -13.27 3.76
N MET A 175 3.80 -13.45 2.71
CA MET A 175 5.24 -13.18 2.77
C MET A 175 5.54 -11.71 3.06
N LEU A 176 4.83 -10.78 2.41
CA LEU A 176 4.99 -9.35 2.62
C LEU A 176 4.59 -8.92 4.03
N ASP A 177 3.45 -9.41 4.54
CA ASP A 177 3.00 -9.12 5.91
C ASP A 177 4.04 -9.63 6.92
N GLY A 178 4.60 -10.84 6.73
CA GLY A 178 5.70 -11.34 7.57
C GLY A 178 6.97 -10.49 7.52
N LEU A 179 7.32 -9.91 6.37
CA LEU A 179 8.45 -8.97 6.26
C LEU A 179 8.19 -7.65 7.01
N ILE A 180 6.95 -7.16 6.97
CA ILE A 180 6.53 -5.94 7.67
C ILE A 180 6.56 -6.16 9.18
N ASP A 181 6.01 -7.27 9.66
CA ASP A 181 5.99 -7.64 11.08
C ASP A 181 7.41 -7.80 11.62
N ARG A 182 8.27 -8.53 10.89
CA ARG A 182 9.69 -8.67 11.25
C ARG A 182 10.42 -7.33 11.34
N LYS A 183 10.13 -6.40 10.42
CA LYS A 183 10.69 -5.03 10.46
C LYS A 183 10.20 -4.28 11.69
N ALA A 184 8.91 -4.37 12.01
CA ALA A 184 8.32 -3.71 13.17
C ALA A 184 8.92 -4.22 14.49
N ASP A 185 9.06 -5.54 14.64
CA ASP A 185 9.67 -6.17 15.81
C ASP A 185 11.12 -5.70 16.01
N LEU A 186 11.94 -5.74 14.95
CA LEU A 186 13.33 -5.29 15.01
C LEU A 186 13.46 -3.81 15.40
N LEU A 187 12.58 -2.95 14.88
CA LEU A 187 12.56 -1.53 15.23
C LEU A 187 12.13 -1.33 16.70
N GLN A 188 11.13 -2.06 17.18
CA GLN A 188 10.65 -1.95 18.55
C GLN A 188 11.67 -2.47 19.57
N ASP A 189 12.31 -3.61 19.30
CA ASP A 189 13.33 -4.17 20.19
C ASP A 189 14.52 -3.21 20.32
N THR A 190 15.02 -2.70 19.19
CA THR A 190 16.11 -1.72 19.16
C THR A 190 15.75 -0.45 19.93
N GLU A 191 14.50 0.01 19.81
CA GLU A 191 13.99 1.19 20.48
C GLU A 191 14.01 1.07 21.99
N THR A 192 13.50 -0.06 22.49
CA THR A 192 13.38 -0.31 23.92
C THR A 192 14.75 -0.48 24.57
N GLU A 193 15.68 -1.18 23.91
CA GLU A 193 17.05 -1.34 24.39
C GLU A 193 17.81 0.00 24.48
N ARG A 194 17.68 0.86 23.46
CA ARG A 194 18.29 2.19 23.49
C ARG A 194 17.72 3.06 24.59
N LYS A 195 16.39 3.13 24.73
CA LYS A 195 15.73 3.94 25.78
C LYS A 195 16.19 3.52 27.18
N ARG A 196 16.28 2.21 27.44
CA ARG A 196 16.77 1.67 28.72
C ARG A 196 18.22 2.06 29.01
N THR A 197 19.09 1.93 28.02
CA THR A 197 20.52 2.28 28.17
C THR A 197 20.71 3.78 28.38
N ALA A 198 20.03 4.62 27.58
CA ALA A 198 20.12 6.07 27.69
C ALA A 198 19.63 6.60 29.05
N GLN A 199 18.52 6.05 29.56
CA GLN A 199 18.01 6.40 30.89
C GLN A 199 19.00 6.01 32.01
N ARG A 200 19.62 4.83 31.92
CA ARG A 200 20.57 4.35 32.92
C ARG A 200 21.84 5.19 32.93
N LEU A 201 22.37 5.54 31.75
CA LEU A 201 23.54 6.41 31.64
C LEU A 201 23.25 7.80 32.23
N LYS A 202 22.12 8.41 31.87
CA LYS A 202 21.70 9.72 32.40
C LYS A 202 21.56 9.74 33.91
N ARG A 203 21.15 8.62 34.53
CA ARG A 203 21.08 8.49 35.99
C ARG A 203 22.49 8.42 36.60
N LEU A 204 23.34 7.54 36.08
CA LEU A 204 24.71 7.36 36.58
C LEU A 204 25.57 8.62 36.42
N THR A 205 25.41 9.37 35.32
CA THR A 205 26.14 10.64 35.14
C THR A 205 25.70 11.71 36.14
N ARG A 206 24.39 11.80 36.43
CA ARG A 206 23.87 12.72 37.46
C ARG A 206 24.36 12.35 38.85
N GLU A 207 24.36 11.05 39.20
CA GLU A 207 24.89 10.56 40.47
C GLU A 207 26.39 10.90 40.61
N ALA A 208 27.18 10.70 39.53
CA ALA A 208 28.59 11.06 39.50
C ALA A 208 28.83 12.57 39.64
N GLU A 209 28.02 13.42 39.00
CA GLU A 209 28.08 14.88 39.14
C GLU A 209 27.78 15.31 40.57
N THR A 210 26.70 14.78 41.17
CA THR A 210 26.35 15.11 42.57
C THR A 210 27.41 14.68 43.58
N LEU A 211 28.05 13.51 43.36
CA LEU A 211 29.14 13.04 44.22
C LEU A 211 30.41 13.89 44.02
N LYS A 212 30.75 14.26 42.79
CA LYS A 212 31.87 15.18 42.51
C LYS A 212 31.67 16.55 43.15
N ASP A 213 30.46 17.10 43.07
CA ASP A 213 30.11 18.36 43.70
C ASP A 213 30.14 18.29 45.23
N LEU A 214 29.72 17.15 45.81
CA LEU A 214 29.85 16.90 47.25
C LEU A 214 31.32 16.90 47.69
N PHE A 215 32.20 16.21 46.94
CA PHE A 215 33.64 16.20 47.22
C PHE A 215 34.28 17.58 47.08
N ALA A 216 33.91 18.34 46.04
CA ALA A 216 34.41 19.70 45.85
C ALA A 216 34.02 20.64 47.01
N ARG A 217 32.80 20.50 47.55
CA ARG A 217 32.33 21.26 48.73
C ARG A 217 33.07 20.85 50.00
N LEU A 218 33.24 19.54 50.22
CA LEU A 218 33.97 19.01 51.38
C LEU A 218 35.47 19.35 51.36
N GLU A 219 36.08 19.46 50.18
CA GLU A 219 37.45 19.95 50.03
C GLU A 219 37.56 21.47 50.27
N ALA A 220 36.53 22.25 49.89
CA ALA A 220 36.46 23.68 50.18
C ALA A 220 36.21 24.00 51.68
N GLU A 221 35.55 23.11 52.43
CA GLU A 221 35.33 23.23 53.88
C GLU A 221 36.50 22.73 54.74
N ARG A 222 37.58 22.21 54.15
CA ARG A 222 38.83 21.95 54.88
C ARG A 222 39.57 23.28 55.14
N PRO A 223 40.01 23.57 56.37
CA PRO A 223 40.76 24.79 56.64
C PRO A 223 42.14 24.71 55.98
N ALA A 224 42.45 25.67 55.10
CA ALA A 224 43.79 25.85 54.54
C ALA A 224 44.60 26.92 55.32
N PRO A 225 45.95 26.85 55.37
CA PRO A 225 46.81 27.82 56.05
C PRO A 225 46.81 29.22 55.37
N PRO A 226 47.34 30.29 56.03
CA PRO A 226 47.08 31.71 55.71
C PRO A 226 47.81 32.25 54.45
N PRO A 227 47.45 33.47 53.97
CA PRO A 227 47.25 33.76 52.55
C PRO A 227 48.40 34.51 51.84
N ALA A 228 48.36 34.48 50.51
CA ALA A 228 48.87 35.56 49.65
C ALA A 228 47.77 35.98 48.65
N ALA A 229 47.57 37.28 48.52
CA ALA A 229 46.61 37.97 47.65
C ALA A 229 47.39 38.81 46.60
N PRO A 230 46.76 39.52 45.62
CA PRO A 230 45.43 39.35 45.01
C PRO A 230 45.43 39.40 43.46
N ALA A 231 44.29 38.96 42.89
CA ALA A 231 43.58 39.45 41.70
C ALA A 231 44.26 39.44 40.30
N GLU A 232 43.64 38.70 39.37
CA GLU A 232 43.00 39.30 38.19
C GLU A 232 41.68 38.57 37.89
N SER A 233 40.61 39.35 37.82
CA SER A 233 39.29 38.95 37.33
C SER A 233 39.18 39.29 35.85
N GLY A 234 38.88 38.29 35.02
CA GLY A 234 38.70 38.46 33.59
C GLY A 234 37.64 37.51 33.05
N HIS A 235 36.40 38.01 33.05
CA HIS A 235 35.35 37.77 32.06
C HIS A 235 34.83 36.33 31.84
N ALA A 236 33.54 36.21 32.15
CA ALA A 236 32.65 35.17 31.70
C ALA A 236 32.68 35.02 30.18
N GLU A 237 32.95 33.81 29.70
CA GLU A 237 32.57 33.41 28.35
C GLU A 237 31.92 32.03 28.41
N ALA A 238 30.60 32.09 28.17
CA ALA A 238 29.68 31.07 27.71
C ALA A 238 30.06 29.60 27.95
N LEU A 239 29.28 28.98 28.85
CA LEU A 239 28.82 27.61 28.69
C LEU A 239 28.61 27.31 27.18
N PRO A 240 29.25 26.31 26.57
CA PRO A 240 28.56 25.61 25.51
C PRO A 240 27.37 24.99 26.20
N ALA A 241 26.18 25.53 25.93
CA ALA A 241 24.93 24.84 26.14
C ALA A 241 25.15 23.36 25.77
N PRO A 242 24.61 22.39 26.52
CA PRO A 242 24.53 21.05 25.99
C PRO A 242 23.85 21.23 24.64
N LYS A 243 24.58 20.97 23.55
CA LYS A 243 23.91 20.68 22.30
C LYS A 243 22.93 19.63 22.73
N GLU A 244 21.64 19.98 22.70
CA GLU A 244 20.58 19.02 22.66
C GLU A 244 21.00 18.12 21.51
N GLU A 245 21.69 17.02 21.86
CA GLU A 245 21.74 15.84 21.06
C GLU A 245 20.28 15.58 20.85
N GLN A 246 19.86 15.97 19.65
CA GLN A 246 18.55 15.75 19.11
C GLN A 246 18.16 14.39 19.64
N THR A 247 17.14 14.38 20.49
CA THR A 247 16.32 13.21 20.73
C THR A 247 15.74 12.88 19.36
N ALA A 248 16.59 12.27 18.53
CA ALA A 248 16.29 11.82 17.20
C ALA A 248 15.33 10.67 17.47
N SER A 249 14.04 11.01 17.43
CA SER A 249 12.96 10.05 17.39
C SER A 249 13.37 8.98 16.41
N LEU A 250 13.46 7.79 16.96
CA LEU A 250 14.04 6.63 16.34
C LEU A 250 13.13 6.19 15.21
N THR A 251 13.63 6.44 14.04
CA THR A 251 13.12 5.88 12.83
C THR A 251 14.32 5.55 11.97
N ALA A 252 14.21 4.47 11.19
CA ALA A 252 15.32 3.85 10.48
C ALA A 252 16.33 4.90 9.98
N PRO A 253 17.64 4.71 10.21
CA PRO A 253 18.64 5.73 9.90
C PRO A 253 18.44 6.27 8.50
N ARG A 254 18.55 7.59 8.35
CA ARG A 254 18.33 8.28 7.07
C ARG A 254 19.10 7.53 5.99
N PRO A 255 18.44 7.04 4.92
CA PRO A 255 19.12 6.30 3.87
C PRO A 255 20.20 7.18 3.24
N ASN A 256 21.40 6.62 3.03
CA ASN A 256 22.55 7.37 2.49
C ASN A 256 22.31 7.95 1.09
N ALA A 257 21.28 7.50 0.37
CA ALA A 257 20.94 7.95 -0.98
C ALA A 257 19.44 8.15 -1.16
N LEU A 258 18.83 9.07 -0.39
CA LEU A 258 17.48 9.53 -0.71
C LEU A 258 17.51 10.31 -2.02
N ARG A 259 16.65 9.93 -2.96
CA ARG A 259 16.49 10.73 -4.16
C ARG A 259 15.85 12.06 -3.78
N GLN A 260 16.36 13.15 -4.35
CA GLN A 260 15.64 14.42 -4.28
C GLN A 260 14.30 14.26 -5.00
N PHE A 261 13.25 14.91 -4.49
CA PHE A 261 11.95 14.89 -5.16
C PHE A 261 12.16 15.44 -6.57
N PRO A 262 11.68 14.73 -7.60
CA PRO A 262 12.04 15.10 -8.96
C PRO A 262 11.42 16.47 -9.27
N VAL A 263 12.07 17.30 -10.08
CA VAL A 263 11.40 18.51 -10.59
C VAL A 263 10.41 18.09 -11.69
N GLN A 264 10.79 17.07 -12.47
CA GLN A 264 10.00 16.46 -13.55
C GLN A 264 10.41 14.98 -13.70
N GLY A 265 9.83 14.07 -12.91
CA GLY A 265 10.19 12.64 -12.91
C GLY A 265 9.05 11.78 -12.40
N PRO A 266 8.97 10.50 -12.82
CA PRO A 266 7.86 9.65 -12.41
C PRO A 266 7.94 9.34 -10.91
N ILE A 267 6.88 9.68 -10.17
CA ILE A 267 6.61 9.12 -8.85
C ILE A 267 5.81 7.82 -9.03
N THR A 268 5.94 6.91 -8.08
CA THR A 268 5.23 5.63 -8.09
C THR A 268 3.76 5.85 -7.72
N LEU A 269 2.86 5.16 -8.41
CA LEU A 269 1.44 5.17 -8.03
C LEU A 269 1.30 4.46 -6.67
N PRO A 270 0.68 5.08 -5.65
CA PRO A 270 0.61 4.51 -4.30
C PRO A 270 -0.15 3.18 -4.23
N VAL A 271 -1.10 2.96 -5.15
CA VAL A 271 -1.98 1.80 -5.17
C VAL A 271 -2.39 1.49 -6.61
N ARG A 272 -2.78 0.25 -6.88
CA ARG A 272 -3.35 -0.16 -8.17
C ARG A 272 -4.86 -0.05 -8.15
N GLY A 273 -5.43 0.49 -9.21
CA GLY A 273 -6.86 0.75 -9.28
C GLY A 273 -7.24 1.71 -10.40
N GLU A 274 -8.52 2.06 -10.43
CA GLU A 274 -9.10 2.96 -11.42
C GLU A 274 -9.22 4.38 -10.88
N LEU A 275 -8.93 5.37 -11.71
CA LEU A 275 -9.06 6.77 -11.34
C LEU A 275 -10.55 7.15 -11.31
N SER A 276 -11.11 7.28 -10.11
CA SER A 276 -12.53 7.60 -9.88
C SER A 276 -12.81 9.10 -9.78
N ARG A 277 -11.79 9.90 -9.43
CA ARG A 277 -11.88 11.37 -9.38
C ARG A 277 -10.56 12.01 -9.76
N GLN A 278 -10.62 13.07 -10.55
CA GLN A 278 -9.44 13.82 -10.98
C GLN A 278 -9.22 15.11 -10.17
N TYR A 279 -8.00 15.62 -10.20
CA TYR A 279 -7.68 16.94 -9.65
C TYR A 279 -8.46 18.02 -10.40
N GLY A 280 -9.02 18.99 -9.68
CA GLY A 280 -9.78 20.10 -10.26
C GLY A 280 -11.24 19.78 -10.60
N GLU A 281 -11.67 18.51 -10.51
CA GLU A 281 -13.05 18.11 -10.75
C GLU A 281 -14.00 18.70 -9.70
N ASN A 282 -15.21 19.10 -10.11
CA ASN A 282 -16.20 19.67 -9.20
C ASN A 282 -16.72 18.60 -8.23
N THR A 283 -16.56 18.85 -6.94
CA THR A 283 -17.14 18.02 -5.88
C THR A 283 -18.65 18.31 -5.75
N PRO A 284 -19.45 17.35 -5.25
CA PRO A 284 -20.89 17.55 -5.00
C PRO A 284 -21.22 18.74 -4.08
N TYR A 285 -20.23 19.25 -3.35
CA TYR A 285 -20.34 20.37 -2.42
C TYR A 285 -19.88 21.72 -3.02
N GLY A 286 -19.69 21.81 -4.33
CA GLY A 286 -19.35 23.05 -5.05
C GLY A 286 -17.88 23.47 -4.98
N ASN A 287 -17.00 22.67 -4.35
CA ASN A 287 -15.56 22.91 -4.33
C ASN A 287 -14.84 22.10 -5.41
N THR A 288 -13.65 22.49 -5.82
CA THR A 288 -12.79 21.68 -6.69
C THR A 288 -12.00 20.63 -5.89
N ALA A 289 -11.81 19.46 -6.47
CA ALA A 289 -10.99 18.41 -5.89
C ALA A 289 -9.51 18.84 -5.81
N LYS A 290 -8.91 18.75 -4.63
CA LYS A 290 -7.51 19.14 -4.35
C LYS A 290 -6.51 18.02 -4.61
N GLY A 291 -6.98 16.86 -5.02
CA GLY A 291 -6.20 15.65 -5.25
C GLY A 291 -6.95 14.70 -6.16
N ILE A 292 -6.45 13.47 -6.28
CA ILE A 292 -7.08 12.40 -7.05
C ILE A 292 -7.66 11.34 -6.12
N THR A 293 -8.63 10.59 -6.60
CA THR A 293 -9.17 9.42 -5.89
C THR A 293 -9.04 8.20 -6.76
N ILE A 294 -8.37 7.18 -6.23
CA ILE A 294 -8.14 5.90 -6.90
C ILE A 294 -9.04 4.88 -6.22
N GLU A 295 -9.97 4.28 -6.97
CA GLU A 295 -10.76 3.15 -6.52
C GLU A 295 -9.96 1.88 -6.68
N THR A 296 -9.82 1.13 -5.60
CA THR A 296 -8.92 -0.02 -5.51
C THR A 296 -9.72 -1.27 -5.21
N ARG A 297 -9.09 -2.43 -5.40
CA ARG A 297 -9.64 -3.65 -4.82
C ARG A 297 -9.60 -3.61 -3.30
N ALA A 298 -10.40 -4.48 -2.67
CA ALA A 298 -10.38 -4.64 -1.22
C ALA A 298 -9.01 -5.11 -0.73
N ALA A 299 -8.58 -4.58 0.43
CA ALA A 299 -7.31 -4.91 1.05
C ALA A 299 -6.06 -4.68 0.17
N ALA A 300 -6.15 -3.83 -0.85
CA ALA A 300 -5.03 -3.49 -1.73
C ALA A 300 -3.85 -2.90 -0.95
N ARG A 301 -2.64 -3.20 -1.43
CA ARG A 301 -1.39 -2.70 -0.83
C ARG A 301 -1.13 -1.25 -1.23
N VAL A 302 -0.93 -0.41 -0.22
CA VAL A 302 -0.49 0.98 -0.40
C VAL A 302 1.01 1.08 -0.18
N VAL A 303 1.71 1.76 -1.09
CA VAL A 303 3.15 1.99 -1.06
C VAL A 303 3.50 3.47 -1.06
N ALA A 304 4.71 3.78 -0.60
CA ALA A 304 5.27 5.12 -0.63
C ALA A 304 5.47 5.59 -2.09
N PRO A 305 4.89 6.72 -2.51
CA PRO A 305 5.01 7.23 -3.88
C PRO A 305 6.43 7.66 -4.24
N TYR A 306 7.16 8.17 -3.26
CA TYR A 306 8.54 8.62 -3.43
C TYR A 306 9.31 8.55 -2.11
N ASP A 307 10.64 8.66 -2.19
CA ASP A 307 11.52 8.71 -1.04
C ASP A 307 11.19 9.94 -0.17
N GLY A 308 11.08 9.76 1.14
CA GLY A 308 10.66 10.85 2.02
C GLY A 308 10.62 10.48 3.49
N LYS A 309 10.16 11.42 4.32
CA LYS A 309 10.01 11.26 5.76
C LYS A 309 8.55 11.35 6.16
N VAL A 310 8.06 10.42 6.98
CA VAL A 310 6.72 10.48 7.54
C VAL A 310 6.64 11.62 8.54
N VAL A 311 5.81 12.62 8.27
CA VAL A 311 5.56 13.75 9.18
C VAL A 311 4.25 13.61 9.94
N PHE A 312 3.32 12.76 9.44
CA PHE A 312 2.10 12.41 10.14
C PHE A 312 1.62 11.02 9.74
N ALA A 313 1.18 10.21 10.69
CA ALA A 313 0.54 8.91 10.46
C ALA A 313 -0.51 8.66 11.55
N GLY A 314 -1.78 8.49 11.17
CA GLY A 314 -2.86 8.18 12.11
C GLY A 314 -4.23 8.73 11.74
N PRO A 315 -5.24 8.59 12.63
CA PRO A 315 -6.59 9.05 12.38
C PRO A 315 -6.66 10.59 12.40
N PHE A 316 -7.38 11.16 11.44
CA PHE A 316 -7.64 12.59 11.34
C PHE A 316 -9.12 12.86 11.02
N ARG A 317 -9.70 13.85 11.68
CA ARG A 317 -11.14 14.15 11.60
C ARG A 317 -11.53 14.47 10.16
N GLY A 318 -12.51 13.73 9.63
CA GLY A 318 -13.03 13.90 8.28
C GLY A 318 -12.23 13.21 7.17
N TYR A 319 -11.06 12.63 7.48
CA TYR A 319 -10.19 11.94 6.50
C TYR A 319 -9.88 10.48 6.88
N GLY A 320 -10.35 10.00 8.04
CA GLY A 320 -10.01 8.66 8.51
C GLY A 320 -8.52 8.52 8.80
N GLN A 321 -7.92 7.38 8.47
CA GLN A 321 -6.45 7.24 8.55
C GLN A 321 -5.79 8.06 7.45
N ILE A 322 -4.83 8.91 7.84
CA ILE A 322 -4.01 9.69 6.93
C ILE A 322 -2.53 9.39 7.14
N LEU A 323 -1.78 9.52 6.06
CA LEU A 323 -0.33 9.45 6.04
C LEU A 323 0.19 10.65 5.24
N ILE A 324 1.07 11.45 5.85
CA ILE A 324 1.72 12.58 5.19
C ILE A 324 3.22 12.30 5.14
N ILE A 325 3.76 12.32 3.92
CA ILE A 325 5.17 12.10 3.63
C ILE A 325 5.76 13.42 3.13
N GLU A 326 6.73 13.95 3.86
CA GLU A 326 7.57 15.07 3.43
C GLU A 326 8.65 14.58 2.46
N HIS A 327 8.81 15.31 1.37
CA HIS A 327 9.85 15.09 0.38
C HIS A 327 10.75 16.33 0.27
N GLY A 328 11.89 16.18 -0.41
CA GLY A 328 12.80 17.32 -0.65
C GLY A 328 12.14 18.43 -1.48
N GLY A 329 12.52 19.69 -1.23
CA GLY A 329 12.05 20.83 -2.04
C GLY A 329 10.66 21.36 -1.69
N GLY A 330 10.20 21.14 -0.45
CA GLY A 330 8.90 21.65 0.03
C GLY A 330 7.69 20.83 -0.44
N TYR A 331 7.92 19.65 -1.03
CA TYR A 331 6.88 18.76 -1.49
C TYR A 331 6.35 17.87 -0.38
N HIS A 332 5.04 17.64 -0.36
CA HIS A 332 4.41 16.70 0.55
C HIS A 332 3.41 15.84 -0.21
N THR A 333 3.37 14.56 0.12
CA THR A 333 2.31 13.66 -0.34
C THR A 333 1.39 13.33 0.81
N LEU A 334 0.09 13.40 0.57
CA LEU A 334 -0.95 13.01 1.52
C LEU A 334 -1.73 11.82 0.95
N LEU A 335 -1.84 10.78 1.76
CA LEU A 335 -2.59 9.56 1.49
C LEU A 335 -3.69 9.42 2.54
N SER A 336 -4.92 9.12 2.12
CA SER A 336 -6.08 8.97 3.01
C SER A 336 -7.04 7.91 2.49
N GLY A 337 -7.78 7.25 3.40
CA GLY A 337 -8.75 6.20 3.05
C GLY A 337 -8.25 4.77 3.29
N MET A 338 -7.07 4.62 3.91
CA MET A 338 -6.54 3.33 4.35
C MET A 338 -7.27 2.83 5.60
N GLU A 339 -7.33 1.51 5.77
CA GLU A 339 -7.82 0.89 7.02
C GLU A 339 -6.72 0.87 8.07
N ARG A 340 -5.49 0.58 7.64
CA ARG A 340 -4.32 0.49 8.51
C ARG A 340 -3.11 1.15 7.86
N VAL A 341 -2.32 1.83 8.68
CA VAL A 341 -1.04 2.45 8.33
C VAL A 341 0.06 1.68 9.03
N ASP A 342 1.03 1.18 8.26
CA ASP A 342 2.12 0.30 8.71
C ASP A 342 3.43 1.09 8.96
N THR A 343 3.33 2.42 9.15
CA THR A 343 4.47 3.35 9.31
C THR A 343 4.32 4.23 10.54
N SER A 344 5.45 4.69 11.08
CA SER A 344 5.49 5.59 12.24
C SER A 344 5.96 7.00 11.87
N VAL A 345 5.52 8.00 12.65
CA VAL A 345 5.99 9.39 12.51
C VAL A 345 7.50 9.44 12.72
N GLY A 346 8.19 10.14 11.82
CA GLY A 346 9.65 10.23 11.76
C GLY A 346 10.30 9.30 10.73
N GLN A 347 9.56 8.30 10.22
CA GLN A 347 10.12 7.21 9.39
C GLN A 347 10.61 7.69 8.04
N TRP A 348 11.85 7.35 7.70
CA TRP A 348 12.33 7.47 6.34
C TRP A 348 11.81 6.29 5.51
N LEU A 349 11.11 6.63 4.44
CA LEU A 349 10.56 5.69 3.46
C LEU A 349 11.33 5.83 2.15
N LEU A 350 11.50 4.70 1.47
CA LEU A 350 11.87 4.69 0.05
C LEU A 350 10.63 4.54 -0.82
N ALA A 351 10.68 4.99 -2.06
CA ALA A 351 9.60 4.74 -3.00
C ALA A 351 9.34 3.24 -3.18
N GLY A 352 8.07 2.88 -3.22
CA GLY A 352 7.62 1.49 -3.29
C GLY A 352 7.63 0.75 -1.95
N GLU A 353 8.10 1.36 -0.86
CA GLU A 353 8.02 0.73 0.46
C GLU A 353 6.55 0.60 0.89
N PRO A 354 6.09 -0.55 1.40
CA PRO A 354 4.72 -0.71 1.89
C PRO A 354 4.45 0.22 3.07
N VAL A 355 3.35 0.97 3.00
CA VAL A 355 2.96 1.96 4.02
C VAL A 355 1.61 1.69 4.67
N GLY A 356 0.79 0.82 4.09
CA GLY A 356 -0.51 0.50 4.65
C GLY A 356 -1.34 -0.41 3.75
N VAL A 357 -2.59 -0.61 4.15
CA VAL A 357 -3.57 -1.43 3.42
C VAL A 357 -4.93 -0.73 3.34
N MET A 358 -5.60 -0.92 2.21
CA MET A 358 -6.97 -0.49 2.01
C MET A 358 -7.96 -1.34 2.80
N ALA A 359 -9.19 -0.85 2.97
CA ALA A 359 -10.22 -1.57 3.72
C ALA A 359 -10.59 -2.93 3.11
N LYS A 360 -10.94 -3.87 3.99
CA LYS A 360 -11.59 -5.13 3.61
C LYS A 360 -12.98 -4.90 2.98
N PRO A 361 -13.54 -5.91 2.28
CA PRO A 361 -14.85 -5.76 1.62
C PRO A 361 -15.94 -5.39 2.63
N GLY A 362 -16.71 -4.35 2.33
CA GLY A 362 -17.79 -3.85 3.20
C GLY A 362 -18.98 -3.23 2.45
N GLY A 363 -19.06 -3.44 1.14
CA GLY A 363 -20.12 -2.90 0.27
C GLY A 363 -19.54 -2.22 -0.97
N ALA A 364 -18.96 -1.03 -0.81
CA ALA A 364 -18.29 -0.31 -1.89
C ALA A 364 -16.80 -0.68 -1.97
N ASN A 365 -16.22 -0.59 -3.16
CA ASN A 365 -14.77 -0.71 -3.35
C ASN A 365 -14.06 0.41 -2.55
N PRO A 366 -12.97 0.09 -1.83
CA PRO A 366 -12.19 1.10 -1.12
C PRO A 366 -11.63 2.15 -2.07
N ARG A 367 -11.45 3.37 -1.56
CA ARG A 367 -10.94 4.50 -2.33
C ARG A 367 -9.79 5.15 -1.59
N LEU A 368 -8.65 5.25 -2.25
CA LEU A 368 -7.50 5.98 -1.76
C LEU A 368 -7.55 7.41 -2.30
N TYR A 369 -7.61 8.39 -1.41
CA TYR A 369 -7.38 9.79 -1.73
C TYR A 369 -5.88 10.09 -1.71
N PHE A 370 -5.38 10.69 -2.78
CA PHE A 370 -4.00 11.10 -2.94
C PHE A 370 -3.92 12.59 -3.27
N GLU A 371 -3.06 13.30 -2.58
CA GLU A 371 -2.78 14.72 -2.84
C GLU A 371 -1.29 14.98 -2.84
N LEU A 372 -0.83 15.72 -3.85
CA LEU A 372 0.53 16.25 -3.93
C LEU A 372 0.49 17.73 -3.62
N ARG A 373 1.33 18.18 -2.70
CA ARG A 373 1.47 19.59 -2.32
C ARG A 373 2.87 20.08 -2.61
N ARG A 374 2.98 21.36 -2.98
CA ARG A 374 4.23 22.11 -3.03
C ARG A 374 4.06 23.38 -2.20
N GLU A 375 4.91 23.58 -1.21
CA GLU A 375 4.84 24.76 -0.32
C GLU A 375 3.46 24.92 0.34
N GLY A 376 2.83 23.80 0.69
CA GLY A 376 1.51 23.75 1.33
C GLY A 376 0.31 23.87 0.38
N GLN A 377 0.52 24.20 -0.90
CA GLN A 377 -0.54 24.30 -1.90
C GLN A 377 -0.72 22.98 -2.66
N PRO A 378 -1.97 22.48 -2.85
CA PRO A 378 -2.23 21.30 -3.68
C PRO A 378 -1.92 21.58 -5.16
N ILE A 379 -1.32 20.60 -5.83
CA ILE A 379 -1.01 20.63 -7.27
C ILE A 379 -1.52 19.36 -7.95
N ASN A 380 -1.76 19.40 -9.26
CA ASN A 380 -2.19 18.24 -10.03
C ASN A 380 -1.10 17.13 -9.98
N PRO A 381 -1.40 15.94 -9.42
CA PRO A 381 -0.42 14.87 -9.32
C PRO A 381 -0.33 14.00 -10.57
N LEU A 382 -1.31 14.04 -11.48
CA LEU A 382 -1.35 13.14 -12.64
C LEU A 382 -0.11 13.23 -13.55
N PRO A 383 0.41 14.44 -13.88
CA PRO A 383 1.61 14.57 -14.72
C PRO A 383 2.88 13.95 -14.11
N TRP A 384 2.85 13.67 -12.81
CA TRP A 384 3.96 13.10 -12.06
C TRP A 384 3.98 11.58 -12.09
N PHE A 385 2.89 10.91 -12.45
CA PHE A 385 2.88 9.46 -12.59
C PHE A 385 3.35 9.05 -13.99
N ALA A 386 4.17 7.99 -14.06
CA ALA A 386 4.68 7.48 -15.35
C ALA A 386 3.53 7.13 -16.33
N GLU A 387 2.47 6.51 -15.82
CA GLU A 387 1.34 5.98 -16.60
C GLU A 387 0.46 7.07 -17.24
N TYR A 388 0.43 8.26 -16.65
CA TYR A 388 -0.39 9.38 -17.09
C TYR A 388 0.40 10.44 -17.87
N ARG A 389 1.71 10.21 -18.04
CA ARG A 389 2.63 11.10 -18.73
C ARG A 389 2.40 11.03 -20.24
N GLY A 390 1.55 11.91 -20.76
CA GLY A 390 1.27 12.02 -22.20
C GLY A 390 -0.20 12.23 -22.56
N ARG A 391 -1.15 12.04 -21.63
CA ARG A 391 -2.58 12.28 -21.89
C ARG A 391 -2.98 13.75 -21.97
N GLU A 392 -2.11 14.68 -21.56
CA GLU A 392 -2.32 16.14 -21.68
C GLU A 392 -1.76 16.75 -22.98
N ARG A 393 -1.10 15.97 -23.86
CA ARG A 393 -0.59 16.45 -25.16
C ARG A 393 -1.50 16.08 -26.35
N GLY A 394 -2.74 15.66 -26.09
CA GLY A 394 -3.73 15.27 -27.09
C GLY A 394 -4.83 16.32 -27.23
#